data_AF-A0A2L0D036-F1
#
_entry.id   AF-A0A2L0D036-F1
#
_cell.length_a   1.000
_cell.length_b   1.000
_cell.length_c   1.000
_cell.angle_alpha   90.00
_cell.angle_beta   90.00
_cell.angle_gamma   90.00
#
_symmetry.space_group_name_H-M   'P 1'
#
loop_
_entity.id
_entity.type
_entity.pdbx_description
1 polymer ?
#
loop_
_entity_poly.entity_id
_entity_poly.type
_entity_poly.pdbx_seq_one_letter_code
_entity_poly.pdbx_strand_id
1 'polypeptide(L)'
;GAGAIAMLIGPNAPIVFERGLRASYMRHAYDFYKPDLTSEYPTVDGKLSIQCYLSALDNCYRLYGKKQAKNTKENEPTTTNLSTFDAILFHT
;
A
#
# COMPACT_ATOMS: atom_id res chain seq x y z
N GLY A 1 17.75 -9.67 -2.24
CA GLY A 1 18.31 -8.46 -2.88
C GLY A 1 18.72 -7.48 -1.81
N ALA A 2 19.53 -6.48 -2.15
CA ALA A 2 19.92 -5.40 -1.25
C ALA A 2 19.90 -4.07 -2.00
N GLY A 3 19.45 -3.00 -1.34
CA GLY A 3 19.35 -1.65 -1.90
C GLY A 3 18.97 -0.64 -0.83
N ALA A 4 19.25 0.63 -1.08
CA ALA A 4 18.92 1.74 -0.19
C ALA A 4 18.37 2.92 -1.00
N ILE A 5 17.41 3.66 -0.43
CA ILE A 5 16.77 4.83 -1.04
C ILE A 5 16.84 5.98 -0.04
N ALA A 6 17.21 7.17 -0.52
CA ALA A 6 17.12 8.41 0.24
C ALA A 6 16.09 9.34 -0.43
N MET A 7 15.15 9.86 0.36
CA MET A 7 14.12 10.82 -0.11
C MET A 7 14.21 12.10 0.71
N LEU A 8 14.33 13.25 0.04
CA LEU A 8 14.24 14.55 0.68
C LEU A 8 12.77 15.03 0.65
N ILE A 9 12.24 15.41 1.81
CA ILE A 9 10.85 15.83 1.97
C ILE A 9 10.82 17.31 2.36
N GLY A 10 9.99 18.10 1.67
CA GLY A 10 9.86 19.53 1.92
C GLY A 10 8.62 20.15 1.25
N PRO A 11 8.34 21.43 1.53
CA PRO A 11 7.26 22.16 0.84
C PRO A 11 7.60 22.37 -0.64
N ASN A 12 6.57 22.59 -1.47
CA ASN A 12 6.69 22.84 -2.92
C ASN A 12 7.44 21.72 -3.68
N ALA A 13 7.28 20.47 -3.24
CA ALA A 13 7.89 19.31 -3.88
C ALA A 13 7.24 19.01 -5.25
N PRO A 14 7.99 18.47 -6.22
CA PRO A 14 7.45 18.07 -7.53
C PRO A 14 6.54 16.83 -7.43
N ILE A 15 6.75 15.98 -6.42
CA ILE A 15 5.89 14.84 -6.11
C ILE A 15 5.13 15.18 -4.83
N VAL A 16 3.85 15.49 -4.97
CA VAL A 16 3.00 15.95 -3.87
C VAL A 16 2.16 14.79 -3.36
N PHE A 17 2.17 14.55 -2.04
CA PHE A 17 1.26 13.60 -1.42
C PHE A 17 -0.17 14.15 -1.39
N GLU A 18 -1.13 13.36 -1.89
CA GLU A 18 -2.55 13.68 -1.79
C GLU A 18 -3.05 13.50 -0.36
N ARG A 19 -3.39 14.62 0.29
CA ARG A 19 -3.82 14.62 1.69
C ARG A 19 -5.17 13.93 1.84
N GLY A 20 -5.26 13.03 2.82
CA GLY A 20 -6.51 12.33 3.15
C GLY A 20 -6.82 11.09 2.33
N LEU A 21 -6.04 10.77 1.28
CA LEU A 21 -6.28 9.59 0.43
C LEU A 21 -5.52 8.33 0.88
N ARG A 22 -4.56 8.43 1.79
CA ARG A 22 -3.82 7.27 2.30
C ARG A 22 -4.75 6.23 2.95
N ALA A 23 -4.72 4.99 2.48
CA ALA A 23 -5.39 3.85 3.09
C ALA A 23 -4.36 2.86 3.67
N SER A 24 -4.71 2.22 4.78
CA SER A 24 -3.83 1.25 5.45
C SER A 24 -4.67 0.09 5.97
N TYR A 25 -4.16 -1.13 5.80
CA TYR A 25 -4.74 -2.37 6.33
C TYR A 25 -3.67 -3.09 7.12
N MET A 26 -3.97 -3.44 8.36
CA MET A 26 -3.08 -4.17 9.26
C MET A 26 -3.83 -5.38 9.78
N ARG A 27 -3.16 -6.53 9.78
CA ARG A 27 -3.72 -7.80 10.26
C ARG A 27 -2.62 -8.57 10.98
N HIS A 28 -3.00 -9.24 12.06
CA HIS A 28 -2.15 -10.25 12.67
C HIS A 28 -2.06 -11.48 11.74
N ALA A 29 -0.85 -11.80 11.30
CA ALA A 29 -0.56 -12.91 10.39
C ALA A 29 0.84 -13.45 10.66
N TYR A 30 1.05 -14.73 10.34
CA TYR A 30 2.34 -15.41 10.43
C TYR A 30 2.76 -15.94 9.05
N ASP A 31 2.74 -15.06 8.06
CA ASP A 31 3.07 -15.38 6.67
C ASP A 31 4.58 -15.28 6.38
N PHE A 32 5.21 -14.20 6.86
CA PHE A 32 6.66 -13.99 6.76
C PHE A 32 7.17 -13.31 8.04
N TYR A 33 8.05 -13.97 8.79
CA TYR A 33 8.56 -13.44 10.06
C TYR A 33 9.92 -14.06 10.44
N LYS A 34 10.61 -13.47 11.42
CA LYS A 34 11.94 -13.92 11.89
C LYS A 34 11.88 -14.29 13.38
N PRO A 35 11.44 -15.51 13.73
CA PRO A 35 11.31 -15.92 15.13
C PRO A 35 12.64 -16.38 15.74
N ASP A 36 13.56 -16.89 14.93
CA ASP A 36 14.88 -17.35 15.36
C ASP A 36 15.86 -16.17 15.35
N LEU A 37 16.30 -15.77 16.54
CA LEU A 37 17.23 -14.65 16.72
C LEU A 37 18.68 -15.00 16.36
N THR A 38 18.98 -16.29 16.16
CA THR A 38 20.33 -16.77 15.80
C THR A 38 20.53 -16.87 14.29
N SER A 39 19.45 -16.74 13.51
CA SER A 39 19.45 -16.89 12.06
C SER A 39 19.04 -15.60 11.35
N GLU A 40 19.71 -15.29 10.25
CA GLU A 40 19.31 -14.18 9.38
C GLU A 40 18.07 -14.51 8.52
N TYR A 41 17.77 -15.80 8.35
CA TYR A 41 16.74 -16.30 7.45
C TYR A 41 15.34 -16.26 8.09
N PRO A 42 14.30 -15.88 7.34
CA PRO A 42 12.93 -15.86 7.83
C PRO A 42 12.28 -17.25 7.85
N THR A 43 11.27 -17.41 8.70
CA THR A 43 10.23 -18.42 8.53
C THR A 43 9.19 -17.88 7.54
N VAL A 44 8.88 -18.68 6.52
CA VAL A 44 8.01 -18.26 5.41
C VAL A 44 6.96 -19.31 5.11
N ASP A 45 5.69 -18.92 5.17
CA ASP A 45 4.60 -19.62 4.52
C ASP A 45 4.28 -18.89 3.21
N GLY A 46 4.83 -19.39 2.09
CA GLY A 46 4.73 -18.72 0.80
C GLY A 46 3.29 -18.62 0.28
N LYS A 47 2.45 -19.64 0.53
CA LYS A 47 1.04 -19.61 0.11
C LYS A 47 0.28 -18.57 0.90
N LEU A 48 0.48 -18.54 2.22
CA LEU A 48 -0.17 -17.56 3.08
C LEU A 48 0.33 -16.13 2.77
N SER A 49 1.61 -15.95 2.45
CA SER A 49 2.19 -14.65 2.06
C SER A 49 1.50 -14.05 0.84
N ILE A 50 1.26 -14.85 -0.20
CA ILE A 50 0.52 -14.40 -1.39
C ILE A 50 -0.92 -14.01 -1.01
N GLN A 51 -1.59 -14.82 -0.19
CA GLN A 51 -2.96 -14.54 0.26
C GLN A 51 -3.04 -13.27 1.12
N CYS A 52 -2.07 -13.07 2.03
CA CYS A 52 -1.96 -11.86 2.85
C CYS A 52 -1.76 -10.63 1.98
N TYR A 53 -0.83 -10.67 1.03
CA TYR A 53 -0.54 -9.55 0.14
C TYR A 53 -1.75 -9.13 -0.69
N LEU A 54 -2.40 -10.09 -1.37
CA LEU A 54 -3.60 -9.81 -2.19
C LEU A 54 -4.76 -9.31 -1.34
N SER A 55 -4.98 -9.90 -0.16
CA SER A 55 -6.01 -9.45 0.76
C SER A 55 -5.75 -8.02 1.27
N ALA A 56 -4.50 -7.67 1.55
CA ALA A 56 -4.11 -6.33 1.95
C ALA A 56 -4.32 -5.33 0.80
N LEU A 57 -3.92 -5.70 -0.42
CA LEU A 57 -4.13 -4.88 -1.62
C LEU A 57 -5.61 -4.57 -1.84
N ASP A 58 -6.48 -5.58 -1.83
CA ASP A 58 -7.93 -5.42 -2.01
C ASP A 58 -8.54 -4.49 -0.94
N ASN A 59 -8.16 -4.68 0.32
CA ASN A 59 -8.66 -3.86 1.43
C ASN A 59 -8.16 -2.42 1.32
N CYS A 60 -6.88 -2.20 1.04
CA CYS A 60 -6.31 -0.88 0.86
C CYS A 60 -6.95 -0.15 -0.33
N TYR A 61 -7.11 -0.81 -1.48
CA TYR A 61 -7.72 -0.21 -2.66
C TYR A 61 -9.19 0.18 -2.42
N ARG A 62 -9.96 -0.71 -1.78
CA ARG A 62 -11.35 -0.41 -1.39
C ARG A 62 -11.45 0.77 -0.42
N LEU A 63 -10.56 0.84 0.58
CA LEU A 63 -10.52 1.95 1.53
C LEU A 63 -10.07 3.25 0.87
N TYR A 64 -9.13 3.18 -0.08
CA TYR A 64 -8.70 4.32 -0.89
C TYR A 64 -9.89 4.90 -1.68
N GLY A 65 -10.64 4.06 -2.40
CA GLY A 65 -11.81 4.52 -3.16
C GLY A 65 -12.88 5.19 -2.29
N LYS A 66 -13.13 4.66 -1.07
CA LYS A 66 -14.01 5.32 -0.10
C LYS A 66 -13.52 6.71 0.33
N LYS A 67 -12.20 6.88 0.50
CA LYS A 67 -11.61 8.17 0.87
C LYS A 67 -11.62 9.15 -0.29
N GLN A 68 -11.37 8.68 -1.51
CA GLN A 68 -11.47 9.49 -2.72
C GLN A 68 -12.90 10.02 -2.90
N ALA A 69 -13.90 9.14 -2.81
CA ALA A 69 -15.30 9.54 -2.91
C ALA A 69 -15.72 10.60 -1.86
N LYS A 70 -15.12 10.59 -0.66
CA LYS A 70 -15.39 11.59 0.38
C LYS A 70 -14.69 12.94 0.11
N ASN A 71 -13.54 12.92 -0.55
CA ASN A 71 -12.75 14.11 -0.84
C ASN A 71 -13.17 14.82 -2.13
N THR A 72 -13.88 14.11 -3.02
CA THR A 72 -14.46 14.67 -4.24
C THR A 72 -15.72 15.49 -3.92
N LYS A 73 -15.86 16.67 -4.54
CA LYS A 73 -17.07 17.53 -4.39
C LYS A 73 -18.29 16.83 -5.01
N GLU A 74 -19.49 17.10 -4.50
CA GLU A 74 -20.78 16.42 -4.80
C GLU A 74 -21.18 16.29 -6.30
N ASN A 75 -20.43 16.90 -7.24
CA ASN A 75 -20.80 16.99 -8.67
C ASN A 75 -19.87 16.21 -9.63
N GLU A 76 -18.93 15.39 -9.14
CA GLU A 76 -18.01 14.61 -9.98
C GLU A 76 -18.25 13.10 -9.78
N PRO A 77 -18.27 12.28 -10.86
CA PRO A 77 -18.49 10.84 -10.76
C PRO A 77 -17.38 10.17 -9.92
N THR A 78 -17.77 9.55 -8.81
CA THR A 78 -16.88 9.04 -7.74
C THR A 78 -16.40 7.61 -7.95
N THR A 79 -16.27 7.14 -9.20
CA THR A 79 -15.83 5.77 -9.48
C THR A 79 -14.31 5.69 -9.62
N THR A 80 -13.62 5.35 -8.53
CA THR A 80 -12.19 4.98 -8.56
C THR A 80 -12.00 3.69 -9.36
N ASN A 81 -11.39 3.80 -10.54
CA ASN A 81 -11.03 2.66 -11.38
C ASN A 81 -9.56 2.74 -11.80
N LEU A 82 -9.03 1.69 -12.44
CA LEU A 82 -7.62 1.66 -12.83
C LEU A 82 -7.25 2.77 -13.82
N SER A 83 -8.19 3.22 -14.67
CA SER A 83 -7.97 4.35 -15.59
C SER A 83 -7.87 5.71 -14.89
N THR A 84 -8.12 5.80 -13.58
CA THR A 84 -7.91 7.02 -12.79
C THR A 84 -6.43 7.30 -12.54
N PHE A 85 -5.56 6.30 -12.70
CA PHE A 85 -4.13 6.41 -12.40
C PHE A 85 -3.30 6.40 -13.69
N ASP A 86 -2.41 7.39 -13.83
CA ASP A 86 -1.40 7.37 -14.90
C ASP A 86 -0.34 6.28 -14.68
N ALA A 87 -0.08 5.96 -13.41
CA ALA A 87 0.87 4.93 -13.00
C ALA A 87 0.44 4.30 -11.66
N ILE A 88 0.77 3.01 -11.49
CA ILE A 88 0.56 2.27 -10.24
C ILE A 88 1.86 1.60 -9.86
N LEU A 89 2.33 1.89 -8.64
CA LEU A 89 3.58 1.37 -8.09
C LEU A 89 3.27 0.37 -6.96
N PHE A 90 4.02 -0.73 -6.92
CA PHE A 90 3.86 -1.80 -5.94
C PHE A 90 5.18 -2.10 -5.22
N HIS A 91 5.07 -2.75 -4.07
CA HIS A 91 6.20 -3.52 -3.54
C HIS A 91 6.39 -4.77 -4.42
N THR A 92 7.64 -5.06 -4.78
CA THR A 92 8.05 -6.13 -5.70
C THR A 92 8.96 -7.13 -5.02
#